data_AF-A0A9E1QZN1-F1
#
_entry.id   AF-A0A9E1QZN1-F1
#
_cell.length_a   1.000
_cell.length_b   1.000
_cell.length_c   1.000
_cell.angle_alpha   90.00
_cell.angle_beta   90.00
_cell.angle_gamma   90.00
#
_symmetry.space_group_name_H-M   'P 1'
#
loop_
_entity.id
_entity.type
_entity.pdbx_description
1 polymer ?
#
loop_
_entity_poly.entity_id
_entity_poly.type
_entity_poly.pdbx_seq_one_letter_code
_entity_poly.pdbx_strand_id
1 'polypeptide(L)'
;SMKFAKKTKSYKLLPLTWLNDFESLLAFVLGPKIKRKVNLYRKYLSVRDENYLKWAIKEMVNWNQTTPLNNVIHIHGTYDSMFPVLNIKNYIPVERGDHTMILKRADWLNDYFHKNLN
;
A
#
# COMPACT_ATOMS: atom_id res chain seq x y z
N SER A 1 -1.27 -6.77 -13.80
CA SER A 1 -0.13 -5.86 -13.56
C SER A 1 -0.58 -4.40 -13.69
N MET A 2 0.02 -3.47 -12.95
CA MET A 2 -0.31 -2.03 -13.04
C MET A 2 -0.19 -1.47 -14.47
N LYS A 3 0.84 -1.90 -15.21
CA LYS A 3 1.04 -1.50 -16.63
C LYS A 3 -0.14 -1.90 -17.52
N PHE A 4 -0.68 -3.10 -17.33
CA PHE A 4 -1.87 -3.56 -18.06
C PHE A 4 -3.09 -2.71 -17.69
N ALA A 5 -3.33 -2.51 -16.39
CA ALA A 5 -4.45 -1.70 -15.91
C ALA A 5 -4.39 -0.25 -16.44
N LYS A 6 -3.19 0.34 -16.56
CA LYS A 6 -2.97 1.65 -17.18
C LYS A 6 -3.33 1.63 -18.67
N LYS A 7 -2.80 0.64 -19.41
CA LYS A 7 -3.02 0.52 -20.87
C LYS A 7 -4.49 0.33 -21.23
N THR A 8 -5.20 -0.54 -20.51
CA THR A 8 -6.60 -0.89 -20.80
C THR A 8 -7.61 -0.01 -20.08
N LYS A 9 -7.17 0.82 -19.13
CA LYS A 9 -8.02 1.57 -18.21
C LYS A 9 -8.96 0.67 -17.40
N SER A 10 -8.61 -0.60 -17.18
CA SER A 10 -9.46 -1.56 -16.45
C SER A 10 -9.74 -1.17 -15.00
N TYR A 11 -8.94 -0.27 -14.42
CA TYR A 11 -9.21 0.30 -13.09
C TYR A 11 -10.55 1.07 -13.02
N LYS A 12 -11.12 1.47 -14.16
CA LYS A 12 -12.46 2.07 -14.24
C LYS A 12 -13.60 1.07 -14.04
N LEU A 13 -13.31 -0.23 -14.12
CA LEU A 13 -14.28 -1.32 -13.98
C LEU A 13 -14.40 -1.81 -12.54
N LEU A 14 -13.65 -1.21 -11.61
CA LEU A 14 -13.72 -1.60 -10.21
C LEU A 14 -15.09 -1.27 -9.63
N PRO A 15 -15.79 -2.25 -9.02
CA PRO A 15 -17.10 -2.03 -8.43
C PRO A 15 -16.97 -1.06 -7.26
N LEU A 16 -17.54 0.13 -7.45
CA LEU A 16 -17.42 1.23 -6.50
C LEU A 16 -18.08 0.93 -5.15
N THR A 17 -19.12 0.09 -5.17
CA THR A 17 -19.81 -0.40 -3.98
C THR A 17 -18.92 -1.24 -3.07
N TRP A 18 -17.91 -1.95 -3.61
CA TRP A 18 -16.97 -2.74 -2.81
C TRP A 18 -16.04 -1.88 -1.97
N LEU A 19 -15.77 -0.64 -2.41
CA LEU A 19 -14.91 0.30 -1.68
C LEU A 19 -15.61 0.85 -0.42
N ASN A 20 -16.95 0.80 -0.39
CA ASN A 20 -17.76 1.23 0.74
C ASN A 20 -17.88 0.15 1.82
N ASP A 21 -17.67 -1.12 1.48
CA ASP A 21 -17.65 -2.23 2.45
C ASP A 21 -16.24 -2.44 3.02
N PHE A 22 -16.15 -2.43 4.35
CA PHE A 22 -14.87 -2.50 5.04
C PHE A 22 -14.17 -3.86 4.86
N GLU A 23 -14.90 -4.97 4.94
CA GLU A 23 -14.32 -6.31 4.83
C GLU A 23 -13.84 -6.58 3.39
N SER A 24 -14.60 -6.13 2.39
CA SER A 24 -14.21 -6.19 0.98
C SER A 24 -12.94 -5.36 0.70
N LEU A 25 -12.87 -4.13 1.25
CA LEU A 25 -11.69 -3.30 1.14
C LEU A 25 -10.47 -3.94 1.83
N LEU A 26 -10.66 -4.52 3.01
CA LEU A 26 -9.60 -5.25 3.70
C LEU A 26 -9.11 -6.45 2.89
N ALA A 27 -10.01 -7.23 2.31
CA ALA A 27 -9.63 -8.41 1.54
C ALA A 27 -8.82 -8.01 0.30
N PHE A 28 -9.16 -6.88 -0.32
CA PHE A 28 -8.43 -6.32 -1.44
C PHE A 28 -7.01 -5.87 -1.03
N VAL A 29 -6.86 -5.13 0.06
CA VAL A 29 -5.56 -4.55 0.48
C VAL A 29 -4.67 -5.57 1.20
N LEU A 30 -5.26 -6.49 1.97
CA LEU A 30 -4.57 -7.39 2.90
C LEU A 30 -4.55 -8.85 2.45
N GLY A 31 -5.31 -9.19 1.41
CA GLY A 31 -5.57 -10.55 1.00
C GLY A 31 -6.65 -11.26 1.85
N PRO A 32 -7.02 -12.49 1.47
CA PRO A 32 -8.20 -13.19 2.01
C PRO A 32 -8.03 -13.71 3.45
N LYS A 33 -6.81 -13.69 4.02
CA LYS A 33 -6.53 -14.21 5.37
C LYS A 33 -6.55 -13.09 6.42
N ILE A 34 -7.67 -12.38 6.52
CA ILE A 34 -7.87 -11.33 7.53
C ILE A 34 -8.04 -11.99 8.89
N LYS A 35 -6.99 -12.02 9.71
CA LYS A 35 -7.11 -12.39 11.14
C LYS A 35 -7.90 -11.31 11.88
N ARG A 36 -8.57 -11.73 12.96
CA ARG A 36 -9.50 -11.04 13.88
C ARG A 36 -9.04 -9.71 14.53
N LYS A 37 -8.06 -8.98 13.98
CA LYS A 37 -7.59 -7.65 14.42
C LYS A 37 -8.32 -6.51 13.70
N VAL A 38 -9.64 -6.65 13.56
CA VAL A 38 -10.54 -5.71 12.84
C VAL A 38 -10.32 -4.26 13.30
N ASN A 39 -10.15 -4.01 14.60
CA ASN A 39 -9.98 -2.66 15.14
C ASN A 39 -8.71 -1.96 14.66
N LEU A 40 -7.59 -2.67 14.57
CA LEU A 40 -6.33 -2.08 14.09
C LEU A 40 -6.45 -1.69 12.61
N TYR A 41 -7.09 -2.56 11.82
CA TYR A 41 -7.30 -2.29 10.41
C TYR A 41 -8.35 -1.20 10.17
N ARG A 42 -9.34 -1.05 11.06
CA ARG A 42 -10.28 0.08 11.00
C ARG A 42 -9.57 1.41 11.15
N LYS A 43 -8.55 1.46 12.03
CA LYS A 43 -7.70 2.64 12.20
C LYS A 43 -6.78 2.87 10.99
N TYR A 44 -6.22 1.81 10.42
CA TYR A 44 -5.36 1.90 9.24
C TYR A 44 -6.10 2.37 7.99
N LEU A 45 -7.30 1.85 7.75
CA LEU A 45 -8.19 2.24 6.66
C LEU A 45 -9.28 3.18 7.19
N SER A 46 -8.90 4.26 7.84
CA SER A 46 -9.86 5.24 8.37
C SER A 46 -10.51 6.07 7.27
N VAL A 47 -9.79 6.30 6.15
CA VAL A 47 -10.33 6.99 4.97
C VAL A 47 -10.95 5.97 4.03
N ARG A 48 -12.28 6.00 3.91
CA ARG A 48 -13.08 5.08 3.07
C ARG A 48 -14.01 5.81 2.11
N ASP A 49 -13.80 7.10 1.95
CA ASP A 49 -14.59 7.88 1.00
C ASP A 49 -14.39 7.31 -0.41
N GLU A 50 -15.51 7.04 -1.09
CA GLU A 50 -15.53 6.42 -2.41
C GLU A 50 -14.78 7.29 -3.44
N ASN A 51 -14.95 8.62 -3.36
CA ASN A 51 -14.31 9.54 -4.29
C ASN A 51 -12.79 9.56 -4.09
N TYR A 52 -12.35 9.57 -2.83
CA TYR A 52 -10.94 9.43 -2.48
C TYR A 52 -10.34 8.13 -3.02
N LEU A 53 -10.99 6.98 -2.79
CA LEU A 53 -10.45 5.69 -3.22
C LEU A 53 -10.41 5.56 -4.75
N LYS A 54 -11.44 6.05 -5.45
CA LYS A 54 -11.44 6.15 -6.93
C LYS A 54 -10.26 6.98 -7.43
N TRP A 55 -10.07 8.15 -6.83
CA TRP A 55 -8.98 9.05 -7.17
C TRP A 55 -7.63 8.37 -6.89
N ALA A 56 -7.43 7.80 -5.71
CA ALA A 56 -6.18 7.16 -5.31
C ALA A 56 -5.80 6.00 -6.24
N ILE A 57 -6.76 5.15 -6.61
CA ILE A 57 -6.52 4.05 -7.55
C ILE A 57 -6.17 4.59 -8.94
N LYS A 58 -6.89 5.61 -9.41
CA LYS A 58 -6.60 6.26 -10.70
C LYS A 58 -5.18 6.83 -10.70
N GLU A 59 -4.79 7.59 -9.68
CA GLU A 59 -3.46 8.19 -9.61
C GLU A 59 -2.37 7.13 -9.47
N MET A 60 -2.57 6.11 -8.64
CA MET A 60 -1.65 4.98 -8.50
C MET A 60 -1.40 4.25 -9.84
N VAL A 61 -2.46 3.94 -10.58
CA VAL A 61 -2.34 3.21 -11.86
C VAL A 61 -1.73 4.10 -12.95
N ASN A 62 -2.05 5.40 -12.94
CA ASN A 62 -1.57 6.33 -13.96
C ASN A 62 -0.25 7.01 -13.60
N TRP A 63 0.34 6.72 -12.44
CA TRP A 63 1.59 7.27 -11.95
C TRP A 63 2.64 7.34 -13.07
N ASN A 64 3.23 8.51 -13.24
CA ASN A 64 4.14 8.84 -14.35
C ASN A 64 5.46 9.44 -13.87
N GLN A 65 5.72 9.49 -12.56
CA GLN A 65 7.00 9.93 -12.04
C GLN A 65 8.07 8.89 -12.41
N THR A 66 9.09 9.34 -13.14
CA THR A 66 10.20 8.50 -13.60
C THR A 66 11.46 8.71 -12.77
N THR A 67 11.61 9.88 -12.16
CA THR A 67 12.77 10.24 -11.34
C THR A 67 12.40 10.23 -9.86
N PRO A 68 13.19 9.55 -9.00
CA PRO A 68 12.99 9.64 -7.56
C PRO A 68 13.26 11.06 -7.09
N LEU A 69 12.55 11.48 -6.05
CA LEU A 69 12.82 12.76 -5.38
C LEU A 69 14.16 12.69 -4.65
N ASN A 70 14.88 13.82 -4.63
CA ASN A 70 16.09 13.96 -3.83
C ASN A 70 15.74 13.94 -2.33
N ASN A 71 16.68 13.49 -1.49
CA ASN A 71 16.56 13.47 -0.03
C ASN A 71 15.35 12.66 0.48
N VAL A 72 14.98 11.57 -0.21
CA VAL A 72 13.93 10.64 0.22
C VAL A 72 14.54 9.36 0.77
N ILE A 73 14.11 9.00 1.97
CA ILE A 73 14.35 7.68 2.54
C ILE A 73 13.18 6.77 2.15
N HIS A 74 13.48 5.76 1.35
CA HIS A 74 12.49 4.76 0.95
C HIS A 74 12.67 3.49 1.79
N ILE A 75 11.72 3.23 2.69
CA ILE A 75 11.64 1.97 3.45
C ILE A 75 10.53 1.13 2.81
N HIS A 76 10.82 -0.15 2.52
CA HIS A 76 9.85 -1.02 1.84
C HIS A 76 9.92 -2.47 2.31
N GLY A 77 8.76 -3.13 2.34
CA GLY A 77 8.62 -4.51 2.80
C GLY A 77 9.04 -5.51 1.73
N THR A 78 9.86 -6.51 2.11
CA THR A 78 10.37 -7.46 1.11
C THR A 78 9.31 -8.37 0.50
N TYR A 79 8.14 -8.52 1.15
CA TYR A 79 7.00 -9.33 0.75
C TYR A 79 5.76 -8.51 0.37
N ASP A 80 5.90 -7.21 0.07
CA ASP A 80 4.76 -6.42 -0.42
C ASP A 80 4.31 -6.92 -1.81
N SER A 81 3.10 -7.49 -1.87
CA SER A 81 2.48 -8.00 -3.10
C SER A 81 1.79 -6.91 -3.93
N MET A 82 1.39 -5.79 -3.32
CA MET A 82 0.78 -4.65 -4.00
C MET A 82 1.84 -3.88 -4.79
N PHE A 83 3.01 -3.68 -4.18
CA PHE A 83 4.17 -3.06 -4.79
C PHE A 83 5.39 -4.01 -4.74
N PRO A 84 5.51 -4.95 -5.71
CA PRO A 84 6.56 -5.95 -5.69
C PRO A 84 7.96 -5.34 -5.76
N VAL A 85 8.84 -5.79 -4.85
CA VAL A 85 10.23 -5.31 -4.69
C VAL A 85 11.06 -5.46 -5.96
N LEU A 86 10.70 -6.40 -6.82
CA LEU A 86 11.33 -6.63 -8.12
C LEU A 86 11.33 -5.38 -9.02
N ASN A 87 10.42 -4.43 -8.74
CA ASN A 87 10.31 -3.17 -9.48
C ASN A 87 10.91 -1.97 -8.70
N ILE A 88 11.51 -2.18 -7.53
CA ILE A 88 11.98 -1.14 -6.62
C ILE A 88 13.51 -1.20 -6.53
N LYS A 89 14.15 -0.03 -6.49
CA LYS A 89 15.61 0.12 -6.35
C LYS A 89 15.92 1.08 -5.20
N ASN A 90 17.10 0.95 -4.61
CA ASN A 90 17.65 1.87 -3.61
C ASN A 90 16.68 2.14 -2.45
N TYR A 91 16.24 1.07 -1.80
CA TYR A 91 15.34 1.12 -0.65
C TYR A 91 15.95 0.38 0.54
N ILE A 92 15.43 0.65 1.73
CA ILE A 92 15.79 -0.01 2.99
C ILE A 92 14.79 -1.16 3.20
N PRO A 93 15.26 -2.42 3.17
CA PRO A 93 14.38 -3.56 3.25
C PRO A 93 13.88 -3.80 4.68
N VAL A 94 12.56 -3.94 4.81
CA VAL A 94 11.93 -4.54 5.99
C VAL A 94 11.71 -6.01 5.70
N GLU A 95 12.59 -6.84 6.25
CA GLU A 95 12.56 -8.28 5.97
C GLU A 95 11.23 -8.92 6.36
N ARG A 96 10.68 -9.71 5.42
CA ARG A 96 9.36 -10.34 5.54
C ARG A 96 8.25 -9.34 5.87
N GLY A 97 8.41 -8.08 5.48
CA GLY A 97 7.40 -7.03 5.59
C GLY A 97 6.46 -7.10 4.39
N ASP A 98 5.15 -7.13 4.64
CA ASP A 98 4.13 -7.01 3.59
C ASP A 98 3.63 -5.56 3.48
N HIS A 99 2.60 -5.31 2.66
CA HIS A 99 2.01 -3.98 2.48
C HIS A 99 1.56 -3.32 3.80
N THR A 100 1.26 -4.12 4.83
CA THR A 100 0.90 -3.65 6.19
C THR A 100 2.06 -3.61 7.16
N MET A 101 3.30 -3.54 6.68
CA MET A 101 4.48 -3.45 7.55
C MET A 101 4.39 -2.30 8.55
N ILE A 102 3.71 -1.19 8.22
CA ILE A 102 3.48 -0.08 9.16
C ILE A 102 2.76 -0.57 10.44
N LEU A 103 1.83 -1.51 10.31
CA LEU A 103 1.12 -2.11 11.44
C LEU A 103 1.84 -3.31 12.04
N LYS A 104 2.46 -4.15 11.21
CA LYS A 104 3.03 -5.46 11.62
C LYS A 104 4.50 -5.42 12.01
N ARG A 105 5.20 -4.33 11.67
CA ARG A 105 6.64 -4.11 11.88
C ARG A 105 6.88 -2.73 12.52
N ALA A 106 5.90 -2.25 13.30
CA ALA A 106 5.98 -0.96 13.98
C ALA A 106 7.23 -0.84 14.86
N ASP A 107 7.60 -1.90 15.59
CA ASP A 107 8.80 -1.92 16.43
C ASP A 107 10.09 -1.72 15.59
N TRP A 108 10.19 -2.42 14.46
CA TRP A 108 11.32 -2.25 13.53
C TRP A 108 11.40 -0.82 12.99
N LEU A 109 10.26 -0.23 12.62
CA LEU A 109 10.18 1.13 12.10
C LEU A 109 10.60 2.14 13.16
N ASN A 110 10.09 2.01 14.39
CA ASN A 110 10.44 2.87 15.50
C ASN A 110 11.94 2.79 15.82
N ASP A 111 12.51 1.58 15.87
CA ASP A 111 13.94 1.38 16.07
C ASP A 111 14.76 2.02 14.95
N TYR A 112 14.34 1.88 13.70
CA TYR A 112 15.00 2.50 12.56
C TYR A 112 14.94 4.02 12.67
N PHE A 113 13.78 4.59 12.98
CA PHE A 113 13.61 6.04 13.12
C PHE A 113 14.47 6.58 14.25
N HIS A 114 14.41 6.01 15.46
CA HIS A 114 15.23 6.47 16.59
C HIS A 114 16.74 6.44 16.32
N LYS A 115 17.23 5.53 15.46
CA LYS A 115 18.66 5.41 15.15
C LYS A 115 19.12 6.30 14.00
N ASN A 116 18.22 6.65 13.06
CA ASN A 116 18.60 7.24 11.78
C ASN A 116 17.93 8.60 11.50
N LEU A 117 16.86 8.91 12.22
CA LEU A 117 16.12 10.16 12.12
C LEU A 117 16.19 10.85 13.49
N ASN A 118 17.10 11.81 13.60
CA ASN A 118 17.16 12.75 14.72
C ASN A 118 16.32 13.98 14.39
#